data_AF-A0A7C4MNA7-F1
#
_entry.id   AF-A0A7C4MNA7-F1
#
_cell.length_a   1.000
_cell.length_b   1.000
_cell.length_c   1.000
_cell.angle_alpha   90.00
_cell.angle_beta   90.00
_cell.angle_gamma   90.00
#
_symmetry.space_group_name_H-M   'P 1'
#
loop_
_entity.id
_entity.type
_entity.pdbx_description
1 polymer ?
#
loop_
_entity_poly.entity_id
_entity_poly.type
_entity_poly.pdbx_seq_one_letter_code
_entity_poly.pdbx_strand_id
1 'polypeptide(L)'
;MSQMNVIQNIIRSTAFHSSKAFGARPYRVLVCTSGDTKSGFTLIELLVALGISAVLLASLIELFSVNYAAFVLQEDVAAMQQNLRIGKTILERDIRMAGSGMSSGFGLYGVAVNPISFSNGTGDDGTDILSITYVSLGTGSCADVLPQLTLKGTMPAASAEAEVNEDLRDSTPPPTPPYSTWGDEFTCAGNTYGGTPFKEFKAIITSPDGKKSDVVYITQVQPNSSKLQNRPYAGFDNKVINSYPAGSTISFFSDDQLVQVTYRYRSSDRTLLRNNDPIANYIEDLEFAFGLDTNDDHVVDTWINNRNLTTNELKQIRTVRMNILARTDRIHRGITEARPAVEDRSGATSSDEYVRQLVQLTVKIRNMGLE
;
A
#
# COMPACT_ATOMS: atom_id res chain seq x y z
N MET A 1 -30.45 -11.16 34.72
CA MET A 1 -31.16 -12.44 34.98
C MET A 1 -30.10 -13.52 35.07
N SER A 2 -29.92 -14.34 36.09
CA SER A 2 -30.57 -14.62 37.38
C SER A 2 -29.48 -15.39 38.15
N GLN A 3 -28.99 -14.92 39.30
CA GLN A 3 -29.40 -15.39 40.63
C GLN A 3 -29.65 -16.91 40.76
N MET A 4 -28.86 -17.49 41.68
CA MET A 4 -29.25 -18.43 42.75
C MET A 4 -29.48 -19.91 42.44
N ASN A 5 -28.65 -20.75 43.09
CA ASN A 5 -29.00 -21.83 44.04
C ASN A 5 -27.98 -22.97 43.93
N VAL A 6 -27.55 -23.73 44.95
CA VAL A 6 -27.84 -23.89 46.38
C VAL A 6 -26.81 -24.92 46.84
N ILE A 7 -26.02 -24.68 47.89
CA ILE A 7 -25.59 -25.73 48.83
C ILE A 7 -25.55 -25.10 50.23
N GLN A 8 -26.71 -25.15 50.90
CA GLN A 8 -26.86 -25.07 52.34
C GLN A 8 -27.00 -26.48 52.90
N ASN A 9 -26.24 -26.77 53.94
CA ASN A 9 -26.65 -27.60 55.09
C ASN A 9 -25.78 -27.12 56.26
N ILE A 10 -26.18 -26.07 56.99
CA ILE A 10 -27.11 -26.09 58.14
C ILE A 10 -26.61 -27.08 59.21
N ILE A 11 -25.78 -26.62 60.15
CA ILE A 11 -26.17 -26.11 61.49
C ILE A 11 -26.89 -27.18 62.33
N ARG A 12 -26.22 -27.62 63.40
CA ARG A 12 -26.72 -28.04 64.72
C ARG A 12 -25.47 -28.32 65.56
N SER A 13 -25.35 -28.03 66.85
CA SER A 13 -26.17 -27.36 67.84
C SER A 13 -25.27 -27.26 69.08
N THR A 14 -25.41 -26.17 69.81
CA THR A 14 -24.79 -25.82 71.08
C THR A 14 -25.10 -26.77 72.25
N ALA A 15 -24.23 -26.68 73.27
CA ALA A 15 -24.49 -26.73 74.73
C ALA A 15 -24.26 -28.03 75.52
N PHE A 16 -23.18 -28.00 76.30
CA PHE A 16 -23.03 -28.32 77.74
C PHE A 16 -23.99 -29.33 78.40
N HIS A 17 -23.42 -30.42 78.95
CA HIS A 17 -23.71 -30.85 80.33
C HIS A 17 -22.61 -31.74 80.94
N SER A 18 -22.59 -31.70 82.26
CA SER A 18 -21.56 -32.06 83.25
C SER A 18 -21.40 -33.57 83.53
N SER A 19 -20.25 -33.88 84.16
CA SER A 19 -20.01 -34.98 85.11
C SER A 19 -19.70 -36.37 84.54
N LYS A 20 -18.42 -36.78 84.67
CA LYS A 20 -18.01 -37.93 85.49
C LYS A 20 -16.49 -37.95 85.67
N ALA A 21 -16.09 -38.48 86.82
CA ALA A 21 -14.82 -38.29 87.48
C ALA A 21 -13.68 -39.18 86.95
N PHE A 22 -12.47 -38.74 87.30
CA PHE A 22 -11.28 -39.52 87.67
C PHE A 22 -10.76 -40.58 86.68
N GLY A 23 -9.68 -40.19 86.01
CA GLY A 23 -8.72 -41.10 85.40
C GLY A 23 -7.45 -40.31 85.10
N ALA A 24 -6.57 -40.20 86.09
CA ALA A 24 -5.26 -39.55 85.94
C ALA A 24 -4.50 -40.22 84.78
N ARG A 25 -4.45 -39.54 83.63
CA ARG A 25 -3.51 -39.88 82.56
C ARG A 25 -2.30 -38.96 82.73
N PRO A 26 -1.08 -39.50 82.82
CA PRO A 26 0.10 -38.67 82.97
C PRO A 26 0.21 -37.78 81.73
N TYR A 27 0.19 -36.47 81.94
CA TYR A 27 0.58 -35.53 80.89
C TYR A 27 2.08 -35.75 80.67
N ARG A 28 2.42 -36.29 79.50
CA ARG A 28 3.82 -36.35 79.07
C ARG A 28 4.15 -34.94 78.60
N VAL A 29 4.85 -34.17 79.44
CA VAL A 29 5.50 -32.94 79.00
C VAL A 29 6.49 -33.36 77.92
N LEU A 30 6.14 -33.08 76.66
CA LEU A 30 7.10 -33.07 75.57
C LEU A 30 8.04 -31.90 75.84
N VAL A 31 9.12 -32.18 76.57
CA VAL A 31 10.29 -31.31 76.56
C VAL A 31 10.80 -31.35 75.12
N CYS A 32 10.68 -30.23 74.41
CA CYS A 32 11.43 -30.03 73.18
C CYS A 32 12.91 -30.05 73.56
N THR A 33 13.55 -31.21 73.46
CA THR A 33 15.01 -31.28 73.47
C THR A 33 15.47 -30.58 72.19
N SER A 34 15.99 -29.36 72.34
CA SER A 34 16.63 -28.61 71.27
C SER A 34 17.83 -29.42 70.77
N GLY A 35 17.59 -30.22 69.74
CA GLY A 35 18.55 -31.17 69.18
C GLY A 35 18.72 -30.99 67.68
N ASP A 36 18.56 -29.78 67.15
CA ASP A 36 19.23 -29.39 65.92
C ASP A 36 20.45 -28.58 66.32
N THR A 37 21.60 -29.24 66.37
CA THR A 37 22.89 -28.52 66.36
C THR A 37 22.93 -27.72 65.06
N LYS A 38 22.72 -26.42 65.16
CA LYS A 38 22.98 -25.48 64.07
C LYS A 38 24.48 -25.54 63.79
N SER A 39 24.89 -26.36 62.83
CA SER A 39 26.25 -26.36 62.32
C SER A 39 26.54 -24.97 61.77
N GLY A 40 27.46 -24.24 62.40
CA GLY A 40 27.94 -22.96 61.88
C GLY A 40 28.75 -23.17 60.60
N PHE A 41 28.70 -22.22 59.68
CA PHE A 41 29.48 -22.27 58.45
C PHE A 41 30.97 -22.09 58.75
N THR A 42 31.81 -22.92 58.16
CA THR A 42 33.25 -22.72 58.20
C THR A 42 33.64 -21.59 57.25
N LEU A 43 34.74 -20.89 57.55
CA LEU A 43 35.24 -19.80 56.71
C LEU A 43 35.59 -20.27 55.29
N ILE A 44 36.04 -21.52 55.15
CA ILE A 44 36.36 -22.12 53.84
C ILE A 44 35.10 -22.41 53.00
N GLU A 45 34.01 -22.88 53.61
CA GLU A 45 32.74 -23.09 52.90
C GLU A 45 32.16 -21.78 52.36
N LEU A 46 32.28 -20.69 53.13
CA LEU A 46 31.87 -19.36 52.66
C LEU A 46 32.74 -18.86 51.50
N LEU A 47 34.05 -19.07 51.54
CA LEU A 47 34.95 -18.68 50.45
C LEU A 47 34.67 -19.48 49.18
N VAL A 48 34.44 -20.79 49.29
CA VAL A 48 34.10 -21.64 48.14
C VAL A 48 32.73 -21.26 47.57
N ALA A 49 31.73 -21.03 48.43
CA ALA A 49 30.40 -20.63 47.99
C ALA A 49 30.40 -19.26 47.27
N LEU A 50 31.14 -18.28 47.79
CA LEU A 50 31.33 -16.98 47.15
C LEU A 50 32.10 -17.10 45.83
N GLY A 51 33.15 -17.93 45.79
CA GLY A 51 33.92 -18.18 44.57
C GLY A 51 33.07 -18.77 43.45
N ILE A 52 32.25 -19.78 43.74
CA ILE A 52 31.33 -20.38 42.76
C ILE A 52 30.25 -19.36 42.34
N SER A 53 29.68 -18.63 43.30
CA SER A 53 28.65 -17.62 43.02
C SER A 53 29.18 -16.52 42.10
N ALA A 54 30.43 -16.08 42.29
CA ALA A 54 31.07 -15.07 41.45
C ALA A 54 31.23 -15.55 40.00
N VAL A 55 31.66 -16.80 39.78
CA VAL A 55 31.80 -17.40 38.44
C VAL A 55 30.45 -17.53 37.75
N LEU A 56 29.41 -17.97 38.48
CA LEU A 56 28.06 -18.07 37.95
C LEU A 56 27.49 -16.69 37.57
N LEU A 57 27.67 -15.68 38.42
CA LEU A 57 27.23 -14.31 38.14
C LEU A 57 27.94 -13.72 36.91
N ALA A 58 29.25 -13.94 36.77
CA ALA A 58 29.98 -13.49 35.58
C ALA A 58 29.39 -14.09 34.29
N SER A 59 29.12 -15.41 34.31
CA SER A 59 28.51 -16.12 33.17
C SER A 59 27.10 -15.60 32.84
N LEU A 60 26.30 -15.29 33.88
CA LEU A 60 24.95 -14.75 33.70
C LEU A 60 24.97 -13.32 33.13
N ILE A 61 25.96 -12.50 33.48
CA ILE A 61 26.11 -11.14 32.94
C ILE A 61 26.39 -11.18 31.44
N GLU A 62 27.26 -12.09 30.98
CA GLU A 62 27.52 -12.27 29.55
C GLU A 62 26.27 -12.73 28.81
N LEU A 63 25.56 -13.72 29.34
CA LEU A 63 24.29 -14.21 28.78
C LEU A 63 23.26 -13.09 28.71
N PHE A 64 23.13 -12.30 29.78
CA PHE A 64 22.22 -11.16 29.80
C PHE A 64 22.58 -10.11 28.74
N SER A 65 23.86 -9.83 28.56
CA SER A 65 24.35 -8.86 27.56
C SER A 65 24.03 -9.29 26.13
N VAL A 66 24.23 -10.58 25.80
CA VAL A 66 23.88 -11.14 24.48
C VAL A 66 22.36 -11.12 24.25
N ASN A 67 21.57 -11.48 25.26
CA ASN A 67 20.10 -11.43 25.15
C ASN A 67 19.58 -10.01 24.99
N TYR A 68 20.15 -9.03 25.70
CA TYR A 68 19.76 -7.64 25.56
C TYR A 68 20.10 -7.10 24.16
N ALA A 69 21.29 -7.41 23.63
CA ALA A 69 21.66 -7.04 22.26
C ALA A 69 20.72 -7.65 21.22
N ALA A 70 20.37 -8.94 21.37
CA ALA A 70 19.41 -9.61 20.50
C ALA A 70 18.01 -8.99 20.57
N PHE A 71 17.55 -8.60 21.78
CA PHE A 71 16.28 -7.92 21.98
C PHE A 71 16.21 -6.58 21.24
N VAL A 72 17.23 -5.73 21.40
CA VAL A 72 17.29 -4.43 20.72
C VAL A 72 17.38 -4.59 19.21
N LEU A 73 18.15 -5.57 18.72
CA LEU A 73 18.21 -5.88 17.30
C LEU A 73 16.84 -6.27 16.73
N GLN A 74 16.09 -7.12 17.44
CA GLN A 74 14.74 -7.51 17.02
C GLN A 74 13.78 -6.33 16.97
N GLU A 75 13.87 -5.42 17.94
CA GLU A 75 13.07 -4.19 17.96
C GLU A 75 13.37 -3.30 16.75
N ASP A 76 14.66 -3.05 16.46
CA ASP A 76 15.10 -2.23 15.33
C ASP A 76 14.70 -2.86 13.98
N VAL A 77 14.84 -4.18 13.83
CA VAL A 77 14.43 -4.90 12.62
C VAL A 77 12.91 -4.84 12.43
N ALA A 78 12.13 -4.99 13.50
CA ALA A 78 10.68 -4.87 13.43
C ALA A 78 10.24 -3.46 13.00
N ALA A 79 10.85 -2.42 13.58
CA ALA A 79 10.58 -1.03 13.23
C ALA A 79 10.92 -0.73 11.75
N MET A 80 12.07 -1.21 11.28
CA MET A 80 12.49 -1.12 9.88
C MET A 80 11.49 -1.81 8.94
N GLN A 81 11.10 -3.05 9.24
CA GLN A 81 10.16 -3.81 8.41
C GLN A 81 8.76 -3.18 8.35
N GLN A 82 8.29 -2.59 9.45
CA GLN A 82 7.02 -1.87 9.48
C GLN A 82 7.05 -0.64 8.56
N ASN A 83 8.13 0.15 8.59
CA ASN A 83 8.31 1.31 7.71
C ASN A 83 8.39 0.89 6.24
N LEU A 84 9.17 -0.15 5.95
CA LEU A 84 9.25 -0.75 4.61
C LEU A 84 7.88 -1.17 4.07
N ARG A 85 7.04 -1.80 4.91
CA ARG A 85 5.69 -2.22 4.50
C ARG A 85 4.83 -1.04 4.06
N ILE A 86 4.90 0.09 4.77
CA ILE A 86 4.14 1.30 4.44
C ILE A 86 4.64 1.86 3.10
N GLY A 87 5.96 2.10 2.97
CA GLY A 87 6.56 2.64 1.76
C GLY A 87 6.27 1.79 0.52
N LYS A 88 6.46 0.46 0.63
CA LYS A 88 6.14 -0.50 -0.44
C LYS A 88 4.67 -0.42 -0.85
N THR A 89 3.74 -0.39 0.09
CA THR A 89 2.29 -0.45 -0.21
C THR A 89 1.82 0.80 -0.95
N ILE A 90 2.31 1.99 -0.54
CA ILE A 90 1.95 3.25 -1.19
C ILE A 90 2.55 3.31 -2.60
N LEU A 91 3.83 2.97 -2.75
CA LEU A 91 4.51 2.94 -4.04
C LEU A 91 3.88 1.93 -5.00
N GLU A 92 3.58 0.71 -4.54
CA GLU A 92 2.87 -0.31 -5.33
C GLU A 92 1.52 0.22 -5.83
N ARG A 93 0.74 0.85 -4.96
CA ARG A 93 -0.56 1.41 -5.31
C ARG A 93 -0.42 2.48 -6.40
N ASP A 94 0.52 3.40 -6.26
CA ASP A 94 0.71 4.46 -7.24
C ASP A 94 1.22 3.93 -8.58
N ILE A 95 2.15 2.96 -8.59
CA ILE A 95 2.62 2.32 -9.83
C ILE A 95 1.46 1.64 -10.56
N ARG A 96 0.53 1.00 -9.84
CA ARG A 96 -0.67 0.40 -10.44
C ARG A 96 -1.62 1.44 -11.05
N MET A 97 -1.60 2.69 -10.58
CA MET A 97 -2.40 3.79 -11.11
C MET A 97 -1.71 4.51 -12.28
N ALA A 98 -0.44 4.25 -12.55
CA ALA A 98 0.29 4.86 -13.66
C ALA A 98 -0.52 4.76 -14.97
N GLY A 99 -0.67 5.90 -15.66
CA GLY A 99 -1.39 5.98 -16.94
C GLY A 99 -2.91 5.89 -16.82
N SER A 100 -3.46 5.78 -15.61
CA SER A 100 -4.91 5.82 -15.43
C SER A 100 -5.47 7.12 -15.99
N GLY A 101 -6.44 7.02 -16.89
CA GLY A 101 -7.03 8.18 -17.56
C GLY A 101 -6.12 8.82 -18.62
N MET A 102 -5.02 8.18 -19.00
CA MET A 102 -4.12 8.63 -20.07
C MET A 102 -4.14 7.59 -21.19
N SER A 103 -5.06 7.74 -22.15
CA SER A 103 -5.04 6.91 -23.37
C SER A 103 -3.76 7.16 -24.18
N SER A 104 -3.48 6.31 -25.18
CA SER A 104 -2.25 6.35 -25.99
C SER A 104 -2.03 7.72 -26.65
N GLY A 105 -1.31 8.62 -25.95
CA GLY A 105 -1.01 9.97 -26.43
C GLY A 105 -1.62 11.14 -25.64
N PHE A 106 -1.75 11.04 -24.31
CA PHE A 106 -2.04 12.23 -23.48
C PHE A 106 -0.93 13.28 -23.64
N GLY A 107 -1.29 14.48 -24.10
CA GLY A 107 -0.36 15.58 -24.31
C GLY A 107 -0.92 16.92 -23.80
N LEU A 108 -0.08 17.71 -23.15
CA LEU A 108 -0.42 19.03 -22.64
C LEU A 108 0.38 20.09 -23.40
N TYR A 109 -0.29 21.11 -23.94
CA TYR A 109 0.35 22.19 -24.73
C TYR A 109 1.25 21.69 -25.88
N GLY A 110 0.89 20.58 -26.52
CA GLY A 110 1.67 19.99 -27.63
C GLY A 110 2.87 19.14 -27.20
N VAL A 111 3.03 18.85 -25.90
CA VAL A 111 4.06 17.96 -25.35
C VAL A 111 3.43 16.67 -24.85
N ALA A 112 3.93 15.52 -25.31
CA ALA A 112 3.50 14.22 -24.83
C ALA A 112 3.86 14.05 -23.35
N VAL A 113 2.90 13.64 -22.53
CA VAL A 113 3.11 13.32 -21.12
C VAL A 113 3.16 11.81 -20.99
N ASN A 114 4.27 11.32 -20.45
CA ASN A 114 4.45 9.90 -20.22
C ASN A 114 3.84 9.51 -18.85
N PRO A 115 3.06 8.42 -18.78
CA PRO A 115 2.58 7.85 -17.51
C PRO A 115 3.68 7.54 -16.49
N ILE A 116 4.87 7.21 -16.99
CA ILE A 116 6.06 6.97 -16.20
C ILE A 116 7.18 7.82 -16.77
N SER A 117 7.90 8.51 -15.87
CA SER A 117 9.19 9.09 -16.17
C SER A 117 10.21 8.65 -15.13
N PHE A 118 11.42 8.36 -15.59
CA PHE A 118 12.46 7.73 -14.80
C PHE A 118 13.78 8.46 -15.00
N SER A 119 14.55 8.56 -13.91
CA SER A 119 15.90 9.10 -13.93
C SER A 119 16.84 8.19 -13.14
N ASN A 120 17.76 7.54 -13.86
CA ASN A 120 18.71 6.56 -13.35
C ASN A 120 19.84 7.23 -12.58
N GLY A 121 20.02 6.87 -11.31
CA GLY A 121 21.16 7.30 -10.50
C GLY A 121 21.33 8.82 -10.30
N THR A 122 20.28 9.62 -10.49
CA THR A 122 20.33 11.08 -10.28
C THR A 122 19.80 11.51 -8.91
N GLY A 123 19.29 10.57 -8.10
CA GLY A 123 18.87 10.81 -6.73
C GLY A 123 20.04 10.90 -5.76
N ASP A 124 19.73 11.14 -4.50
CA ASP A 124 20.71 11.17 -3.42
C ASP A 124 21.46 9.83 -3.36
N ASP A 125 22.75 9.85 -3.07
CA ASP A 125 23.63 8.67 -3.01
C ASP A 125 23.64 7.79 -4.28
N GLY A 126 23.20 8.34 -5.41
CA GLY A 126 23.12 7.65 -6.69
C GLY A 126 21.92 6.72 -6.82
N THR A 127 20.86 6.90 -6.02
CA THR A 127 19.60 6.17 -6.17
C THR A 127 18.81 6.66 -7.38
N ASP A 128 17.79 5.90 -7.75
CA ASP A 128 16.85 6.28 -8.79
C ASP A 128 15.74 7.26 -8.34
N ILE A 129 15.15 7.93 -9.33
CA ILE A 129 13.94 8.75 -9.18
C ILE A 129 12.87 8.22 -10.14
N LEU A 130 11.68 7.97 -9.62
CA LEU A 130 10.51 7.55 -10.40
C LEU A 130 9.40 8.59 -10.24
N SER A 131 8.91 9.14 -11.34
CA SER A 131 7.66 9.91 -11.35
C SER A 131 6.58 9.15 -12.09
N ILE A 132 5.41 9.10 -11.46
CA ILE A 132 4.22 8.41 -11.92
C ILE A 132 3.17 9.46 -12.18
N THR A 133 2.67 9.48 -13.41
CA THR A 133 1.64 10.40 -13.84
C THR A 133 0.37 9.62 -14.13
N TYR A 134 -0.75 10.16 -13.65
CA TYR A 134 -2.08 9.67 -13.92
C TYR A 134 -3.07 10.83 -13.87
N VAL A 135 -4.20 10.69 -14.53
CA VAL A 135 -5.29 11.65 -14.36
C VAL A 135 -6.03 11.27 -13.08
N SER A 136 -5.96 12.15 -12.07
CA SER A 136 -6.85 12.05 -10.93
C SER A 136 -8.19 12.61 -11.36
N LEU A 137 -9.14 11.71 -11.52
CA LEU A 137 -10.53 12.07 -11.72
C LEU A 137 -11.05 12.56 -10.37
N GLY A 138 -10.90 13.86 -10.13
CA GLY A 138 -11.60 14.49 -9.02
C GLY A 138 -13.10 14.28 -9.26
N THR A 139 -13.80 13.72 -8.28
CA THR A 139 -15.26 13.91 -8.20
C THR A 139 -15.50 15.38 -7.83
N GLY A 140 -15.34 16.29 -8.79
CA GLY A 140 -16.21 17.45 -8.80
C GLY A 140 -17.59 16.86 -9.02
N SER A 141 -18.37 16.75 -7.93
CA SER A 141 -19.61 15.97 -7.89
C SER A 141 -20.63 16.59 -8.84
N CYS A 142 -20.54 16.20 -10.10
CA CYS A 142 -21.60 16.27 -11.08
C CYS A 142 -22.44 15.01 -11.02
N ALA A 143 -22.39 14.19 -9.97
CA ALA A 143 -23.18 12.95 -9.90
C ALA A 143 -24.69 13.22 -10.10
N ASP A 144 -25.16 14.36 -9.62
CA ASP A 144 -26.54 14.81 -9.80
C ASP A 144 -26.83 15.35 -11.20
N VAL A 145 -25.81 15.68 -12.00
CA VAL A 145 -25.93 16.36 -13.31
C VAL A 145 -25.54 15.42 -14.48
N LEU A 146 -24.49 14.65 -14.26
CA LEU A 146 -23.78 13.70 -15.11
C LEU A 146 -23.59 12.39 -14.32
N PRO A 147 -24.65 11.62 -14.09
CA PRO A 147 -24.57 10.34 -13.41
C PRO A 147 -23.86 9.32 -14.30
N GLN A 148 -23.41 8.24 -13.69
CA GLN A 148 -22.81 7.13 -14.42
C GLN A 148 -23.85 6.52 -15.38
N LEU A 149 -23.43 6.29 -16.63
CA LEU A 149 -24.24 5.59 -17.64
C LEU A 149 -23.72 4.17 -17.84
N THR A 150 -24.53 3.34 -18.48
CA THR A 150 -24.21 1.94 -18.74
C THR A 150 -24.38 1.62 -20.22
N LEU A 151 -23.34 1.05 -20.83
CA LEU A 151 -23.39 0.67 -22.23
C LEU A 151 -24.40 -0.46 -22.46
N LYS A 152 -25.35 -0.25 -23.38
CA LYS A 152 -26.43 -1.21 -23.66
C LYS A 152 -25.97 -2.39 -24.51
N GLY A 153 -25.04 -2.17 -25.42
CA GLY A 153 -24.58 -3.16 -26.38
C GLY A 153 -23.18 -2.86 -26.89
N THR A 154 -22.54 -3.86 -27.50
CA THR A 154 -21.32 -3.66 -28.27
C THR A 154 -21.63 -2.84 -29.52
N MET A 155 -20.78 -1.86 -29.84
CA MET A 155 -20.93 -1.06 -31.05
C MET A 155 -20.14 -1.65 -32.22
N PRO A 156 -20.65 -1.57 -33.46
CA PRO A 156 -19.84 -1.85 -34.65
C PRO A 156 -18.62 -0.94 -34.67
N ALA A 157 -17.44 -1.46 -35.07
CA ALA A 157 -16.19 -0.70 -35.10
C ALA A 157 -16.27 0.62 -35.90
N ALA A 158 -17.11 0.65 -36.95
CA ALA A 158 -17.32 1.85 -37.77
C ALA A 158 -18.25 2.89 -37.12
N SER A 159 -19.09 2.49 -36.16
CA SER A 159 -20.07 3.36 -35.50
C SER A 159 -19.38 4.53 -34.80
N ALA A 160 -20.07 5.67 -34.79
CA ALA A 160 -19.73 6.81 -33.96
C ALA A 160 -20.87 7.18 -33.01
N GLU A 161 -21.77 6.21 -32.78
CA GLU A 161 -22.90 6.31 -31.88
C GLU A 161 -22.91 5.12 -30.93
N ALA A 162 -23.08 5.45 -29.64
CA ALA A 162 -23.11 4.58 -28.49
C ALA A 162 -24.47 4.58 -27.83
N GLU A 163 -25.13 3.43 -27.77
CA GLU A 163 -26.40 3.31 -27.06
C GLU A 163 -26.17 2.95 -25.59
N VAL A 164 -26.83 3.69 -24.70
CA VAL A 164 -26.80 3.47 -23.25
C VAL A 164 -28.12 2.90 -22.74
N ASN A 165 -28.11 2.30 -21.56
CA ASN A 165 -29.30 1.74 -20.91
C ASN A 165 -30.24 2.83 -20.40
N GLU A 166 -29.68 3.96 -20.01
CA GLU A 166 -30.42 5.11 -19.49
C GLU A 166 -31.27 5.76 -20.60
N ASP A 167 -32.45 6.25 -20.24
CA ASP A 167 -33.31 6.96 -21.19
C ASP A 167 -32.86 8.42 -21.30
N LEU A 168 -32.04 8.74 -22.29
CA LEU A 168 -31.56 10.10 -22.47
C LEU A 168 -32.63 11.08 -22.98
N ARG A 169 -33.84 10.58 -23.25
CA ARG A 169 -35.01 11.41 -23.59
C ARG A 169 -35.78 11.82 -22.34
N ASP A 170 -35.42 11.29 -21.18
CA ASP A 170 -36.10 11.58 -19.94
C ASP A 170 -35.95 13.06 -19.58
N SER A 171 -37.09 13.69 -19.33
CA SER A 171 -37.20 15.07 -18.85
C SER A 171 -37.51 15.15 -17.37
N THR A 172 -37.56 14.01 -16.68
CA THR A 172 -37.76 13.95 -15.23
C THR A 172 -36.40 13.91 -14.51
N PRO A 173 -36.20 14.69 -13.45
CA PRO A 173 -35.05 14.53 -12.57
C PRO A 173 -35.12 13.21 -11.77
N PRO A 174 -34.01 12.62 -11.34
CA PRO A 174 -32.60 12.97 -11.61
C PRO A 174 -32.04 12.33 -12.91
N PRO A 175 -31.01 12.93 -13.57
CA PRO A 175 -30.17 14.05 -13.13
C PRO A 175 -30.79 15.46 -13.30
N THR A 176 -30.17 16.49 -12.72
CA THR A 176 -30.50 17.92 -12.84
C THR A 176 -29.35 18.67 -13.54
N PRO A 177 -29.56 19.25 -14.73
CA PRO A 177 -30.80 19.18 -15.47
C PRO A 177 -30.99 17.76 -16.09
N PRO A 178 -32.25 17.36 -16.41
CA PRO A 178 -32.56 16.03 -16.93
C PRO A 178 -31.78 15.68 -18.20
N TYR A 179 -31.62 14.39 -18.51
CA TYR A 179 -30.83 13.94 -19.67
C TYR A 179 -31.26 14.59 -20.99
N SER A 180 -32.56 14.82 -21.19
CA SER A 180 -33.11 15.48 -22.38
C SER A 180 -32.53 16.87 -22.66
N THR A 181 -31.97 17.53 -21.64
CA THR A 181 -31.35 18.87 -21.74
C THR A 181 -29.84 18.84 -21.94
N TRP A 182 -29.21 17.67 -22.00
CA TRP A 182 -27.75 17.57 -22.19
C TRP A 182 -27.29 18.04 -23.58
N GLY A 183 -28.20 18.22 -24.52
CA GLY A 183 -27.92 18.93 -25.77
C GLY A 183 -27.76 20.45 -25.57
N ASP A 184 -28.40 21.01 -24.54
CA ASP A 184 -28.34 22.42 -24.20
C ASP A 184 -27.09 22.73 -23.36
N GLU A 185 -26.76 24.02 -23.24
CA GLU A 185 -25.64 24.45 -22.42
C GLU A 185 -25.98 24.40 -20.94
N PHE A 186 -25.18 23.68 -20.15
CA PHE A 186 -25.27 23.68 -18.69
C PHE A 186 -23.89 23.69 -18.04
N THR A 187 -23.82 24.07 -16.77
CA THR A 187 -22.56 24.12 -16.00
C THR A 187 -22.59 23.18 -14.82
N CYS A 188 -21.47 22.51 -14.57
CA CYS A 188 -21.27 21.72 -13.37
C CYS A 188 -19.79 21.68 -12.98
N ALA A 189 -19.52 21.80 -11.67
CA ALA A 189 -18.17 21.81 -11.10
C ALA A 189 -17.22 22.76 -11.84
N GLY A 190 -17.69 23.97 -12.15
CA GLY A 190 -16.90 25.00 -12.85
C GLY A 190 -16.72 24.81 -14.36
N ASN A 191 -17.16 23.68 -14.91
CA ASN A 191 -17.05 23.35 -16.33
C ASN A 191 -18.39 23.51 -17.05
N THR A 192 -18.36 23.83 -18.33
CA THR A 192 -19.57 23.99 -19.18
C THR A 192 -19.65 22.84 -20.18
N TYR A 193 -20.83 22.23 -20.31
CA TYR A 193 -21.12 21.09 -21.19
C TYR A 193 -22.26 21.40 -22.15
N GLY A 194 -22.35 20.63 -23.23
CA GLY A 194 -23.42 20.74 -24.22
C GLY A 194 -23.39 22.06 -24.99
N GLY A 195 -24.55 22.52 -25.45
CA GLY A 195 -24.69 23.81 -26.12
C GLY A 195 -24.27 23.82 -27.59
N THR A 196 -24.06 25.03 -28.14
CA THR A 196 -23.66 25.23 -29.54
C THR A 196 -22.57 26.30 -29.63
N PRO A 197 -21.32 25.96 -30.07
CA PRO A 197 -20.87 24.62 -30.44
C PRO A 197 -20.90 23.64 -29.26
N PHE A 198 -21.13 22.36 -29.54
CA PHE A 198 -21.28 21.35 -28.50
C PHE A 198 -19.97 21.20 -27.71
N LYS A 199 -20.04 21.45 -26.40
CA LYS A 199 -18.94 21.25 -25.46
C LYS A 199 -18.98 19.81 -24.97
N GLU A 200 -17.89 19.09 -25.25
CA GLU A 200 -17.76 17.65 -25.04
C GLU A 200 -17.81 17.25 -23.56
N PHE A 201 -18.24 16.01 -23.32
CA PHE A 201 -18.33 15.46 -21.98
C PHE A 201 -17.19 14.46 -21.84
N LYS A 202 -16.30 14.70 -20.88
CA LYS A 202 -15.19 13.79 -20.61
C LYS A 202 -15.69 12.67 -19.70
N ALA A 203 -15.41 11.42 -20.08
CA ALA A 203 -15.80 10.27 -19.30
C ALA A 203 -14.75 9.16 -19.36
N ILE A 204 -14.76 8.29 -18.36
CA ILE A 204 -14.04 7.03 -18.40
C ILE A 204 -15.04 5.92 -18.67
N ILE A 205 -14.74 5.09 -19.66
CA ILE A 205 -15.42 3.83 -19.84
C ILE A 205 -14.64 2.72 -19.14
N THR A 206 -15.30 1.89 -18.34
CA THR A 206 -14.70 0.75 -17.63
C THR A 206 -15.45 -0.53 -17.93
N SER A 207 -14.72 -1.61 -18.23
CA SER A 207 -15.31 -2.92 -18.51
C SER A 207 -16.03 -3.48 -17.26
N PRO A 208 -17.06 -4.34 -17.41
CA PRO A 208 -17.79 -4.90 -16.27
C PRO A 208 -16.92 -5.66 -15.27
N ASP A 209 -15.78 -6.20 -15.72
CA ASP A 209 -14.81 -6.91 -14.89
C ASP A 209 -13.71 -6.01 -14.30
N GLY A 210 -13.75 -4.70 -14.58
CA GLY A 210 -12.81 -3.70 -14.08
C GLY A 210 -11.37 -3.85 -14.60
N LYS A 211 -11.14 -4.67 -15.64
CA LYS A 211 -9.79 -4.93 -16.17
C LYS A 211 -9.36 -3.96 -17.26
N LYS A 212 -10.31 -3.32 -17.94
CA LYS A 212 -10.05 -2.36 -19.02
C LYS A 212 -10.74 -1.03 -18.69
N SER A 213 -10.01 0.07 -18.80
CA SER A 213 -10.55 1.42 -18.63
C SER A 213 -9.87 2.38 -19.59
N ASP A 214 -10.65 3.24 -20.24
CA ASP A 214 -10.17 4.20 -21.24
C ASP A 214 -10.92 5.53 -21.11
N VAL A 215 -10.28 6.62 -21.51
CA VAL A 215 -10.93 7.94 -21.60
C VAL A 215 -11.67 8.05 -22.92
N VAL A 216 -12.89 8.55 -22.85
CA VAL A 216 -13.75 8.83 -23.99
C VAL A 216 -14.31 10.25 -23.88
N TYR A 217 -14.59 10.84 -25.04
CA TYR A 217 -15.23 12.14 -25.17
C TYR A 217 -16.61 11.93 -25.78
N ILE A 218 -17.66 12.38 -25.09
CA ILE A 218 -18.97 12.45 -25.72
C ILE A 218 -19.03 13.75 -26.52
N THR A 219 -19.09 13.62 -27.84
CA THR A 219 -19.06 14.76 -28.78
C THR A 219 -20.46 15.25 -29.16
N GLN A 220 -21.50 14.49 -28.80
CA GLN A 220 -22.89 14.89 -28.95
C GLN A 220 -23.78 13.97 -28.11
N VAL A 221 -24.88 14.48 -27.55
CA VAL A 221 -26.03 13.64 -27.14
C VAL A 221 -27.06 13.68 -28.26
N GLN A 222 -27.44 12.52 -28.80
CA GLN A 222 -28.35 12.47 -29.94
C GLN A 222 -29.78 12.86 -29.53
N PRO A 223 -30.39 13.86 -30.18
CA PRO A 223 -31.75 14.27 -29.87
C PRO A 223 -32.74 13.11 -29.96
N ASN A 224 -33.68 13.05 -29.02
CA ASN A 224 -34.76 12.06 -29.01
C ASN A 224 -34.28 10.59 -29.06
N SER A 225 -33.10 10.28 -28.54
CA SER A 225 -32.56 8.91 -28.50
C SER A 225 -31.69 8.67 -27.27
N SER A 226 -31.49 7.41 -26.87
CA SER A 226 -30.52 7.00 -25.85
C SER A 226 -29.12 6.81 -26.40
N LYS A 227 -28.71 7.65 -27.36
CA LYS A 227 -27.40 7.53 -28.01
C LYS A 227 -26.49 8.72 -27.72
N LEU A 228 -25.23 8.41 -27.48
CA LEU A 228 -24.12 9.34 -27.35
C LEU A 228 -23.25 9.25 -28.60
N GLN A 229 -22.70 10.34 -29.11
CA GLN A 229 -21.69 10.30 -30.15
C GLN A 229 -20.28 10.33 -29.57
N ASN A 230 -19.39 9.58 -30.20
CA ASN A 230 -17.98 9.45 -29.81
C ASN A 230 -17.05 9.55 -31.04
N ARG A 231 -17.33 10.51 -31.93
CA ARG A 231 -16.51 10.72 -33.13
C ARG A 231 -15.08 11.11 -32.73
N PRO A 232 -14.06 10.79 -33.56
CA PRO A 232 -12.72 11.34 -33.37
C PRO A 232 -12.78 12.85 -33.17
N TYR A 233 -12.10 13.34 -32.14
CA TYR A 233 -12.21 14.71 -31.67
C TYR A 233 -10.81 15.25 -31.39
N ALA A 234 -10.50 16.47 -31.83
CA ALA A 234 -9.22 17.13 -31.58
C ALA A 234 -7.95 16.28 -31.88
N GLY A 235 -8.03 15.36 -32.84
CA GLY A 235 -6.93 14.44 -33.19
C GLY A 235 -6.87 13.14 -32.37
N PHE A 236 -7.81 12.91 -31.45
CA PHE A 236 -7.90 11.72 -30.61
C PHE A 236 -8.79 10.63 -31.24
N ASP A 237 -8.34 9.37 -31.15
CA ASP A 237 -9.12 8.18 -31.48
C ASP A 237 -10.17 7.90 -30.41
N ASN A 238 -11.30 8.58 -30.53
CA ASN A 238 -12.42 8.51 -29.59
C ASN A 238 -13.35 7.30 -29.82
N LYS A 239 -13.03 6.46 -30.81
CA LYS A 239 -13.79 5.24 -31.14
C LYS A 239 -13.52 4.06 -30.21
N VAL A 240 -12.67 4.25 -29.19
CA VAL A 240 -12.28 3.21 -28.23
C VAL A 240 -13.48 2.60 -27.49
N ILE A 241 -14.57 3.36 -27.31
CA ILE A 241 -15.83 2.89 -26.72
C ILE A 241 -16.38 1.64 -27.44
N ASN A 242 -16.08 1.47 -28.73
CA ASN A 242 -16.58 0.36 -29.55
C ASN A 242 -15.93 -0.98 -29.15
N SER A 243 -14.79 -0.94 -28.48
CA SER A 243 -14.09 -2.13 -27.99
C SER A 243 -14.66 -2.66 -26.67
N TYR A 244 -15.62 -1.96 -26.06
CA TYR A 244 -16.16 -2.31 -24.75
C TYR A 244 -17.45 -3.16 -24.85
N PRO A 245 -17.60 -4.18 -24.00
CA PRO A 245 -18.81 -5.00 -23.96
C PRO A 245 -20.00 -4.28 -23.32
N ALA A 246 -21.19 -4.84 -23.53
CA ALA A 246 -22.40 -4.42 -22.81
C ALA A 246 -22.19 -4.50 -21.28
N GLY A 247 -22.79 -3.56 -20.56
CA GLY A 247 -22.62 -3.41 -19.11
C GLY A 247 -21.40 -2.59 -18.70
N SER A 248 -20.55 -2.15 -19.65
CA SER A 248 -19.45 -1.23 -19.35
C SER A 248 -19.99 0.09 -18.82
N THR A 249 -19.35 0.64 -17.79
CA THR A 249 -19.81 1.86 -17.12
C THR A 249 -19.11 3.08 -17.71
N ILE A 250 -19.86 4.14 -17.99
CA ILE A 250 -19.36 5.44 -18.47
C ILE A 250 -19.50 6.44 -17.32
N SER A 251 -18.38 6.84 -16.73
CA SER A 251 -18.33 7.72 -15.56
C SER A 251 -17.75 9.07 -15.96
N PHE A 252 -18.57 10.13 -15.90
CA PHE A 252 -18.14 11.48 -16.24
C PHE A 252 -17.25 12.09 -15.16
N PHE A 253 -16.36 12.99 -15.58
CA PHE A 253 -15.50 13.73 -14.68
C PHE A 253 -15.30 15.16 -15.17
N SER A 254 -15.13 16.08 -14.22
CA SER A 254 -15.16 17.52 -14.48
C SER A 254 -13.79 18.13 -14.70
N ASP A 255 -12.76 17.66 -13.99
CA ASP A 255 -11.41 18.21 -14.12
C ASP A 255 -10.40 17.14 -14.54
N ASP A 256 -9.60 17.46 -15.56
CA ASP A 256 -8.32 16.79 -15.85
C ASP A 256 -7.28 17.28 -14.84
N GLN A 257 -7.32 16.81 -13.59
CA GLN A 257 -6.18 17.01 -12.70
C GLN A 257 -5.13 15.96 -13.03
N LEU A 258 -4.20 16.34 -13.91
CA LEU A 258 -2.98 15.58 -14.12
C LEU A 258 -2.22 15.54 -12.80
N VAL A 259 -2.23 14.39 -12.14
CA VAL A 259 -1.49 14.17 -10.90
C VAL A 259 -0.19 13.50 -11.25
N GLN A 260 0.90 14.15 -10.87
CA GLN A 260 2.22 13.56 -10.89
C GLN A 260 2.67 13.29 -9.45
N VAL A 261 3.12 12.06 -9.22
CA VAL A 261 3.70 11.62 -7.96
C VAL A 261 5.13 11.23 -8.19
N THR A 262 6.07 11.91 -7.53
CA THR A 262 7.50 11.62 -7.63
C THR A 262 7.98 10.94 -6.36
N TYR A 263 8.64 9.80 -6.55
CA TYR A 263 9.34 9.05 -5.53
C TYR A 263 10.84 9.27 -5.65
N ARG A 264 11.45 9.59 -4.52
CA ARG A 264 12.90 9.74 -4.41
C ARG A 264 13.37 9.39 -3.00
N TYR A 265 14.60 8.93 -2.90
CA TYR A 265 15.30 8.81 -1.64
C TYR A 265 15.84 10.17 -1.19
N ARG A 266 15.91 10.39 0.13
CA ARG A 266 16.65 11.50 0.75
C ARG A 266 17.68 10.96 1.72
N SER A 267 18.96 11.25 1.47
CA SER A 267 20.06 10.71 2.28
C SER A 267 20.23 11.40 3.63
N SER A 268 19.81 12.67 3.75
CA SER A 268 19.99 13.46 4.98
C SER A 268 19.28 12.88 6.21
N ASP A 269 18.11 12.26 6.00
CA ASP A 269 17.26 11.68 7.05
C ASP A 269 16.86 10.22 6.76
N ARG A 270 17.40 9.61 5.69
CA ARG A 270 17.15 8.21 5.29
C ARG A 270 15.67 7.94 5.03
N THR A 271 15.02 8.84 4.31
CA THR A 271 13.58 8.76 4.05
C THR A 271 13.28 8.48 2.58
N LEU A 272 12.26 7.65 2.36
CA LEU A 272 11.57 7.58 1.08
C LEU A 272 10.54 8.70 1.05
N LEU A 273 10.60 9.51 0.01
CA LEU A 273 9.69 10.63 -0.19
C LEU A 273 8.67 10.31 -1.27
N ARG A 274 7.47 10.85 -1.08
CA ARG A 274 6.41 10.96 -2.09
C ARG A 274 6.07 12.44 -2.23
N ASN A 275 6.36 13.06 -3.38
CA ASN A 275 6.16 14.50 -3.60
C ASN A 275 6.82 15.39 -2.53
N ASN A 276 8.00 14.98 -2.05
CA ASN A 276 8.75 15.59 -0.94
C ASN A 276 8.24 15.31 0.48
N ASP A 277 7.09 14.66 0.62
CA ASP A 277 6.57 14.22 1.92
C ASP A 277 7.21 12.89 2.32
N PRO A 278 7.71 12.75 3.56
CA PRO A 278 8.28 11.50 4.04
C PRO A 278 7.19 10.44 4.25
N ILE A 279 7.38 9.25 3.65
CA ILE A 279 6.42 8.14 3.75
C ILE A 279 6.98 6.88 4.41
N ALA A 280 8.32 6.72 4.44
CA ALA A 280 8.98 5.63 5.14
C ALA A 280 10.39 6.07 5.56
N ASN A 281 10.80 5.68 6.75
CA ASN A 281 12.14 5.93 7.29
C ASN A 281 13.03 4.68 7.15
N TYR A 282 14.29 4.83 7.53
CA TYR A 282 15.29 3.76 7.58
C TYR A 282 15.68 3.22 6.21
N ILE A 283 15.50 4.02 5.17
CA ILE A 283 15.81 3.65 3.79
C ILE A 283 17.29 3.94 3.51
N GLU A 284 17.92 3.03 2.79
CA GLU A 284 19.32 3.14 2.37
C GLU A 284 19.45 3.18 0.85
N ASP A 285 18.53 2.52 0.13
CA ASP A 285 18.59 2.44 -1.31
C ASP A 285 17.20 2.38 -1.94
N LEU A 286 17.08 2.92 -3.15
CA LEU A 286 15.88 2.91 -3.97
C LEU A 286 16.29 2.77 -5.44
N GLU A 287 16.00 1.60 -6.02
CA GLU A 287 16.33 1.31 -7.42
C GLU A 287 15.15 0.71 -8.17
N PHE A 288 15.03 1.03 -9.46
CA PHE A 288 13.96 0.56 -10.32
C PHE A 288 14.48 -0.17 -11.56
N ALA A 289 13.72 -1.16 -12.01
CA ALA A 289 13.93 -1.82 -13.30
C ALA A 289 12.61 -1.89 -14.07
N PHE A 290 12.68 -1.72 -15.39
CA PHE A 290 11.52 -1.68 -16.27
C PHE A 290 11.52 -2.89 -17.20
N GLY A 291 10.46 -3.69 -17.12
CA GLY A 291 10.22 -4.80 -18.03
C GLY A 291 9.48 -4.30 -19.26
N LEU A 292 10.14 -4.37 -20.41
CA LEU A 292 9.64 -3.90 -21.71
C LEU A 292 9.12 -5.06 -22.56
N ASP A 293 8.07 -4.78 -23.31
CA ASP A 293 7.50 -5.64 -24.35
C ASP A 293 7.88 -5.06 -25.72
N THR A 294 8.83 -5.70 -26.38
CA THR A 294 9.48 -5.19 -27.60
C THR A 294 8.87 -5.74 -28.88
N ASN A 295 8.08 -6.81 -28.79
CA ASN A 295 7.43 -7.48 -29.91
C ASN A 295 5.89 -7.38 -29.87
N ASP A 296 5.33 -6.69 -28.86
CA ASP A 296 3.90 -6.45 -28.64
C ASP A 296 3.08 -7.73 -28.41
N ASP A 297 3.68 -8.76 -27.80
CA ASP A 297 3.00 -10.00 -27.40
C ASP A 297 2.44 -9.93 -25.96
N HIS A 298 2.54 -8.76 -25.32
CA HIS A 298 2.15 -8.48 -23.94
C HIS A 298 2.96 -9.23 -22.87
N VAL A 299 4.13 -9.76 -23.24
CA VAL A 299 5.12 -10.39 -22.36
C VAL A 299 6.34 -9.49 -22.23
N VAL A 300 7.04 -9.59 -21.10
CA VAL A 300 8.29 -8.85 -20.90
C VAL A 300 9.43 -9.58 -21.61
N ASP A 301 10.04 -8.92 -22.58
CA ASP A 301 11.18 -9.41 -23.35
C ASP A 301 12.51 -9.03 -22.70
N THR A 302 12.61 -7.80 -22.19
CA THR A 302 13.86 -7.23 -21.71
C THR A 302 13.67 -6.34 -20.49
N TRP A 303 14.74 -6.18 -19.72
CA TRP A 303 14.78 -5.34 -18.52
C TRP A 303 15.81 -4.25 -18.67
N ILE A 304 15.42 -3.00 -18.38
CA ILE A 304 16.31 -1.85 -18.32
C ILE A 304 16.35 -1.33 -16.88
N ASN A 305 17.55 -1.18 -16.32
CA ASN A 305 17.79 -0.78 -14.93
C ASN A 305 19.09 0.02 -14.74
N ASN A 306 19.77 0.41 -15.82
CA ASN A 306 21.12 0.97 -15.79
C ASN A 306 21.28 2.25 -16.61
N ARG A 307 20.15 2.78 -17.10
CA ARG A 307 20.07 3.99 -17.91
C ARG A 307 18.64 4.47 -18.01
N ASN A 308 18.48 5.73 -18.41
CA ASN A 308 17.18 6.27 -18.78
C ASN A 308 16.59 5.55 -20.00
N LEU A 309 15.27 5.42 -19.99
CA LEU A 309 14.49 4.86 -21.10
C LEU A 309 14.35 5.89 -22.23
N THR A 310 14.38 5.42 -23.46
CA THR A 310 14.07 6.23 -24.65
C THR A 310 12.56 6.44 -24.79
N THR A 311 12.14 7.41 -25.61
CA THR A 311 10.72 7.70 -25.85
C THR A 311 9.93 6.50 -26.38
N ASN A 312 10.55 5.62 -27.17
CA ASN A 312 9.89 4.41 -27.66
C ASN A 312 9.78 3.35 -26.56
N GLU A 313 10.84 3.15 -25.77
CA GLU A 313 10.83 2.18 -24.67
C GLU A 313 9.83 2.55 -23.57
N LEU A 314 9.58 3.84 -23.34
CA LEU A 314 8.54 4.29 -22.41
C LEU A 314 7.14 3.78 -22.79
N LYS A 315 6.87 3.56 -24.09
CA LYS A 315 5.59 3.00 -24.56
C LYS A 315 5.51 1.48 -24.38
N GLN A 316 6.67 0.83 -24.25
CA GLN A 316 6.81 -0.63 -24.17
C GLN A 316 6.80 -1.14 -22.73
N ILE A 317 6.77 -0.27 -21.72
CA ILE A 317 6.80 -0.72 -20.32
C ILE A 317 5.51 -1.50 -19.99
N ARG A 318 5.68 -2.75 -19.55
CA ARG A 318 4.58 -3.57 -19.02
C ARG A 318 4.67 -3.77 -17.52
N THR A 319 5.88 -3.77 -16.97
CA THR A 319 6.11 -4.00 -15.55
C THR A 319 7.20 -3.09 -15.00
N VAL A 320 7.07 -2.71 -13.73
CA VAL A 320 8.10 -2.03 -12.96
C VAL A 320 8.49 -2.94 -11.80
N ARG A 321 9.77 -3.25 -11.69
CA ARG A 321 10.35 -3.88 -10.50
C ARG A 321 10.96 -2.80 -9.65
N MET A 322 10.48 -2.69 -8.42
CA MET A 322 11.00 -1.75 -7.43
C MET A 322 11.80 -2.49 -6.38
N ASN A 323 12.90 -1.86 -5.96
CA ASN A 323 13.81 -2.38 -4.95
C ASN A 323 14.01 -1.30 -3.90
N ILE A 324 13.57 -1.60 -2.68
CA ILE A 324 13.75 -0.72 -1.53
C ILE A 324 14.65 -1.46 -0.55
N LEU A 325 15.84 -0.94 -0.31
CA LEU A 325 16.74 -1.45 0.71
C LEU A 325 16.55 -0.58 1.96
N ALA A 326 16.15 -1.20 3.07
CA ALA A 326 16.21 -0.56 4.37
C ALA A 326 17.31 -1.15 5.23
N ARG A 327 17.69 -0.40 6.26
CA ARG A 327 18.68 -0.79 7.26
C ARG A 327 18.25 -0.38 8.66
N THR A 328 18.81 -1.00 9.70
CA THR A 328 18.57 -0.56 11.09
C THR A 328 19.06 0.87 11.33
N ASP A 329 18.48 1.59 12.28
CA ASP A 329 18.88 2.97 12.60
C ASP A 329 20.29 3.05 13.20
N ARG A 330 20.66 2.03 13.96
CA ARG A 330 21.97 1.88 14.60
C ARG A 330 22.70 0.63 14.12
N ILE A 331 24.00 0.63 14.33
CA ILE A 331 24.87 -0.54 14.11
C ILE A 331 24.62 -1.59 15.20
N HIS A 332 24.75 -2.85 14.84
CA HIS A 332 24.69 -4.00 15.73
C HIS A 332 25.99 -4.78 15.58
N ARG A 333 26.80 -4.83 16.65
CA ARG A 333 28.16 -5.39 16.57
C ARG A 333 28.16 -6.86 16.19
N GLY A 334 29.12 -7.25 15.36
CA GLY A 334 29.28 -8.64 14.92
C GLY A 334 28.39 -9.03 13.73
N ILE A 335 27.61 -8.09 13.20
CA ILE A 335 26.96 -8.27 11.89
C ILE A 335 28.06 -8.28 10.83
N THR A 336 28.05 -9.33 10.02
CA THR A 336 29.06 -9.56 8.95
C THR A 336 28.49 -9.29 7.55
N GLU A 337 27.19 -9.02 7.47
CA GLU A 337 26.51 -8.71 6.21
C GLU A 337 26.96 -7.34 5.70
N ALA A 338 27.41 -7.30 4.45
CA ALA A 338 27.67 -6.07 3.73
C ALA A 338 26.41 -5.63 2.97
N ARG A 339 26.34 -4.34 2.59
CA ARG A 339 25.28 -3.83 1.73
C ARG A 339 25.21 -4.66 0.44
N PRO A 340 24.08 -5.30 0.10
CA PRO A 340 23.97 -6.12 -1.10
C PRO A 340 24.02 -5.23 -2.35
N ALA A 341 24.34 -5.85 -3.50
CA ALA A 341 24.11 -5.21 -4.79
C ALA A 341 22.61 -5.17 -5.07
N VAL A 342 22.13 -4.05 -5.62
CA VAL A 342 20.72 -3.84 -5.98
C VAL A 342 20.69 -3.24 -7.37
N GLU A 343 20.00 -3.90 -8.31
CA GLU A 343 19.95 -3.51 -9.72
C GLU A 343 21.35 -3.23 -10.33
N ASP A 344 21.59 -2.02 -10.82
CA ASP A 344 22.87 -1.58 -11.39
C ASP A 344 23.85 -1.04 -10.32
N ARG A 345 23.41 -0.93 -9.06
CA ARG A 345 24.22 -0.44 -7.95
C ARG A 345 25.02 -1.56 -7.28
N SER A 346 26.35 -1.44 -7.35
CA SER A 346 27.27 -2.42 -6.78
C SER A 346 27.18 -2.50 -5.25
N GLY A 347 27.19 -3.72 -4.69
CA GLY A 347 27.22 -3.95 -3.25
C GLY A 347 28.53 -3.47 -2.58
N ALA A 348 28.49 -3.31 -1.27
CA ALA A 348 29.69 -3.00 -0.50
C ALA A 348 30.58 -4.25 -0.32
N THR A 349 31.89 -4.05 -0.25
CA THR A 349 32.87 -5.13 -0.09
C THR A 349 33.15 -5.49 1.37
N SER A 350 32.71 -4.66 2.32
CA SER A 350 32.89 -4.84 3.75
C SER A 350 31.59 -4.54 4.49
N SER A 351 31.39 -5.20 5.62
CA SER A 351 30.28 -4.89 6.52
C SER A 351 30.52 -3.58 7.25
N ASP A 352 29.44 -2.84 7.46
CA ASP A 352 29.35 -1.65 8.31
C ASP A 352 28.45 -1.91 9.54
N GLU A 353 28.22 -3.19 9.86
CA GLU A 353 27.47 -3.68 11.02
C GLU A 353 25.99 -3.26 11.08
N TYR A 354 25.41 -2.78 9.98
CA TYR A 354 23.96 -2.56 9.86
C TYR A 354 23.25 -3.82 9.36
N VAL A 355 22.12 -4.16 9.98
CA VAL A 355 21.22 -5.20 9.47
C VAL A 355 20.31 -4.59 8.41
N ARG A 356 20.10 -5.30 7.31
CA ARG A 356 19.39 -4.81 6.14
C ARG A 356 18.25 -5.72 5.73
N GLN A 357 17.25 -5.12 5.10
CA GLN A 357 16.17 -5.85 4.46
C GLN A 357 15.93 -5.27 3.08
N LEU A 358 16.13 -6.11 2.05
CA LEU A 358 15.73 -5.79 0.69
C LEU A 358 14.28 -6.21 0.47
N VAL A 359 13.48 -5.29 -0.06
CA VAL A 359 12.13 -5.56 -0.56
C VAL A 359 12.14 -5.34 -2.06
N GLN A 360 11.95 -6.44 -2.80
CA GLN A 360 11.78 -6.43 -4.24
C GLN A 360 10.32 -6.76 -4.58
N LEU A 361 9.70 -5.95 -5.44
CA LEU A 361 8.36 -6.22 -5.95
C LEU A 361 8.26 -5.85 -7.42
N THR A 362 7.71 -6.78 -8.22
CA THR A 362 7.36 -6.52 -9.61
C THR A 362 5.87 -6.21 -9.71
N VAL A 363 5.54 -5.05 -10.25
CA VAL A 363 4.18 -4.55 -10.43
C VAL A 363 3.89 -4.45 -11.92
N LYS A 364 2.81 -5.09 -12.37
CA LYS A 364 2.31 -4.91 -13.73
C LYS A 364 1.56 -3.58 -13.83
N ILE A 365 1.90 -2.78 -14.84
CA ILE A 365 1.18 -1.55 -15.16
C ILE A 365 -0.07 -1.94 -15.94
N ARG A 366 -1.22 -1.40 -15.52
CA ARG A 366 -2.52 -1.79 -16.08
C ARG A 366 -3.01 -0.89 -17.19
N ASN A 367 -2.60 0.39 -17.17
CA ASN A 367 -3.19 1.43 -18.00
C ASN A 367 -2.22 1.93 -19.09
N MET A 368 -1.26 1.09 -19.49
CA MET A 368 -0.27 1.43 -20.53
C MET A 368 -0.30 0.41 -21.68
N GLY A 369 -0.68 0.89 -22.86
CA GLY A 369 -0.59 0.15 -24.13
C GLY A 369 -1.57 -1.03 -24.26
N LEU A 370 -2.82 -0.84 -23.86
CA LEU A 370 -3.94 -1.68 -24.32
C LEU A 370 -4.48 -1.07 -25.62
N GLU A 371 -3.79 -1.29 -26.73
CA GLU A 371 -4.36 -1.02 -28.06
C GLU A 371 -5.20 -2.22 -28.54
#